data_AF-A0AAV9CJF5-F1
#
_entry.id   AF-A0AAV9CJF5-F1
#
_cell.length_a   1.000
_cell.length_b   1.000
_cell.length_c   1.000
_cell.angle_alpha   90.00
_cell.angle_beta   90.00
_cell.angle_gamma   90.00
#
_symmetry.space_group_name_H-M   'P 1'
#
loop_
_entity.id
_entity.type
_entity.pdbx_description
1 polymer ?
#
loop_
_entity_poly.entity_id
_entity_poly.type
_entity_poly.pdbx_seq_one_letter_code
_entity_poly.pdbx_strand_id
1 'polypeptide(L)'
;MEIRDAVKVADWISSGLKSLLPTGVNPNLHKLALAGHSRGGHTAFSIALGRDAKPSLNFSALIGVDPVAGTSKSSQIKPEILDFKRGSFELDMPVMVIGSGLGEERLDLLLPPCTPKGSGKNREPMRRSVGVAFLRAYLEGEKGELLGIVTEPQIAPAELNPAVLREV
;
A
#
# COMPACT_ATOMS: atom_id res chain seq x y z
N MET A 1 -15.00 1.20 12.09
CA MET A 1 -14.62 2.46 12.79
C MET A 1 -13.43 3.09 12.08
N GLU A 2 -12.31 2.36 11.95
CA GLU A 2 -11.07 2.84 11.32
C GLU A 2 -11.24 3.49 9.93
N ILE A 3 -11.97 2.86 9.00
CA ILE A 3 -12.16 3.37 7.63
C ILE A 3 -12.86 4.73 7.60
N ARG A 4 -13.96 4.91 8.36
CA ARG A 4 -14.74 6.15 8.35
C ARG A 4 -13.93 7.31 8.90
N ASP A 5 -13.10 7.07 9.91
CA ASP A 5 -12.26 8.12 10.49
C ASP A 5 -11.10 8.47 9.56
N ALA A 6 -10.50 7.48 8.88
CA ALA A 6 -9.51 7.74 7.83
C ALA A 6 -10.11 8.53 6.64
N VAL A 7 -11.36 8.27 6.27
CA VAL A 7 -12.09 9.07 5.27
C VAL A 7 -12.29 10.52 5.73
N LYS A 8 -12.67 10.76 6.99
CA LYS A 8 -12.78 12.14 7.52
C LYS A 8 -11.44 12.87 7.47
N VAL A 9 -10.34 12.17 7.79
CA VAL A 9 -8.99 12.75 7.68
C VAL A 9 -8.66 13.07 6.22
N ALA A 10 -8.97 12.16 5.29
CA ALA A 10 -8.79 12.39 3.86
C ALA A 10 -9.59 13.62 3.41
N ASP A 11 -10.87 13.74 3.74
CA ASP A 11 -11.68 14.93 3.39
C ASP A 11 -11.11 16.21 4.00
N TRP A 12 -10.63 16.15 5.25
CA TRP A 12 -10.01 17.30 5.93
C TRP A 12 -8.76 17.82 5.21
N ILE A 13 -7.98 16.97 4.53
CA ILE A 13 -6.76 17.39 3.79
C ILE A 13 -7.06 18.52 2.80
N SER A 14 -8.23 18.50 2.17
CA SER A 14 -8.62 19.49 1.15
C SER A 14 -8.64 20.93 1.66
N SER A 15 -8.94 21.13 2.94
CA SER A 15 -9.13 22.45 3.55
C SER A 15 -8.15 22.73 4.69
N GLY A 16 -7.76 21.70 5.44
CA GLY A 16 -6.96 21.85 6.65
C GLY A 16 -5.45 21.71 6.45
N LEU A 17 -4.99 21.02 5.40
CA LEU A 17 -3.55 20.78 5.23
C LEU A 17 -2.78 22.09 5.00
N LYS A 18 -3.31 22.98 4.16
CA LYS A 18 -2.62 24.22 3.75
C LYS A 18 -2.22 25.11 4.92
N SER A 19 -3.05 25.21 5.96
CA SER A 19 -2.75 26.04 7.14
C SER A 19 -1.61 25.50 8.00
N LEU A 20 -1.24 24.23 7.83
CA LEU A 20 -0.14 23.60 8.56
C LEU A 20 1.18 23.58 7.78
N LEU A 21 1.16 23.99 6.50
CA LEU A 21 2.35 24.00 5.66
C LEU A 21 3.14 25.31 5.85
N PRO A 22 4.48 25.29 5.65
CA PRO A 22 5.29 26.49 5.67
C PRO A 22 4.80 27.56 4.67
N THR A 23 5.08 28.82 4.96
CA THR A 23 4.74 29.93 4.06
C THR A 23 5.30 29.69 2.66
N GLY A 24 4.45 29.84 1.65
CA GLY A 24 4.82 29.61 0.24
C GLY A 24 4.69 28.16 -0.24
N VAL A 25 4.41 27.20 0.65
CA VAL A 25 4.20 25.80 0.27
C VAL A 25 2.70 25.55 0.05
N ASN A 26 2.34 25.03 -1.13
CA ASN A 26 0.98 24.64 -1.44
C ASN A 26 0.91 23.12 -1.67
N PRO A 27 -0.11 22.42 -1.13
CA PRO A 27 -0.28 21.01 -1.39
C PRO A 27 -0.78 20.80 -2.82
N ASN A 28 -0.20 19.83 -3.53
CA ASN A 28 -0.73 19.39 -4.81
C ASN A 28 -1.66 18.18 -4.62
N LEU A 29 -2.96 18.44 -4.49
CA LEU A 29 -3.96 17.41 -4.25
C LEU A 29 -4.19 16.49 -5.47
N HIS A 30 -3.69 16.85 -6.66
CA HIS A 30 -3.67 15.96 -7.83
C HIS A 30 -2.56 14.90 -7.76
N LYS A 31 -1.66 15.00 -6.78
CA LYS A 31 -0.55 14.06 -6.54
C LYS A 31 -0.62 13.47 -5.12
N LEU A 32 -1.83 13.11 -4.68
CA LEU A 32 -2.05 12.57 -3.34
C LEU A 32 -1.95 11.04 -3.35
N ALA A 33 -1.07 10.46 -2.53
CA ALA A 33 -0.95 9.01 -2.38
C ALA A 33 -1.57 8.53 -1.06
N LEU A 34 -2.22 7.38 -1.09
CA LEU A 34 -2.72 6.69 0.11
C LEU A 34 -1.79 5.54 0.46
N ALA A 35 -1.35 5.47 1.71
CA ALA A 35 -0.47 4.40 2.17
C ALA A 35 -0.96 3.81 3.50
N GLY A 36 -0.77 2.50 3.67
CA GLY A 36 -1.15 1.81 4.89
C GLY A 36 -0.29 0.59 5.17
N HIS A 37 0.05 0.37 6.44
CA HIS A 37 0.80 -0.79 6.91
C HIS A 37 -0.09 -1.77 7.69
N SER A 38 0.07 -3.09 7.50
CA SER A 38 -0.69 -4.11 8.23
C SER A 38 -2.21 -3.90 8.11
N ARG A 39 -2.94 -3.74 9.23
CA ARG A 39 -4.38 -3.38 9.21
C ARG A 39 -4.64 -2.02 8.57
N GLY A 40 -3.71 -1.08 8.68
CA GLY A 40 -3.78 0.19 7.96
C GLY A 40 -3.73 0.00 6.45
N GLY A 41 -3.06 -1.06 5.97
CA GLY A 41 -3.08 -1.46 4.56
C GLY A 41 -4.48 -1.92 4.13
N HIS A 42 -5.17 -2.70 4.97
CA HIS A 42 -6.59 -3.04 4.74
C HIS A 42 -7.48 -1.81 4.69
N THR A 43 -7.31 -0.88 5.61
CA THR A 43 -8.01 0.41 5.60
C THR A 43 -7.73 1.18 4.30
N ALA A 44 -6.47 1.28 3.87
CA ALA A 44 -6.08 1.96 2.64
C ALA A 44 -6.73 1.33 1.40
N PHE A 45 -6.69 0.01 1.27
CA PHE A 45 -7.35 -0.71 0.16
C PHE A 45 -8.88 -0.60 0.23
N SER A 46 -9.47 -0.66 1.42
CA SER A 46 -10.93 -0.48 1.59
C SER A 46 -11.38 0.89 1.09
N ILE A 47 -10.66 1.95 1.46
CA ILE A 47 -10.92 3.32 0.99
C ILE A 47 -10.77 3.42 -0.53
N ALA A 48 -9.66 2.91 -1.07
CA ALA A 48 -9.38 2.91 -2.50
C ALA A 48 -10.47 2.22 -3.33
N LEU A 49 -11.00 1.11 -2.82
CA LEU A 49 -12.06 0.32 -3.45
C LEU A 49 -13.47 0.86 -3.15
N GLY A 50 -13.59 1.97 -2.42
CA GLY A 50 -14.87 2.56 -2.04
C GLY A 50 -15.72 1.66 -1.13
N ARG A 51 -15.09 0.80 -0.32
CA ARG A 51 -15.76 -0.07 0.65
C ARG A 51 -16.02 0.71 1.94
N ASP A 52 -17.22 0.54 2.51
CA ASP A 52 -17.74 1.19 3.73
C ASP A 52 -17.87 2.72 3.71
N ALA A 53 -16.87 3.45 3.22
CA ALA A 53 -16.87 4.90 3.05
C ALA A 53 -15.88 5.30 1.96
N LYS A 54 -16.17 6.42 1.28
CA LYS A 54 -15.33 6.96 0.20
C LYS A 54 -15.12 8.47 0.45
N PRO A 55 -13.87 8.97 0.39
CA PRO A 55 -13.60 10.39 0.50
C PRO A 55 -13.97 11.12 -0.78
N SER A 56 -14.12 12.44 -0.66
CA SER A 56 -14.36 13.36 -1.78
C SER A 56 -13.09 13.58 -2.60
N LEU A 57 -11.91 13.38 -1.99
CA LEU A 57 -10.62 13.44 -2.67
C LEU A 57 -10.29 12.13 -3.39
N ASN A 58 -9.68 12.26 -4.57
CA ASN A 58 -9.11 11.13 -5.29
C ASN A 58 -7.65 10.93 -4.91
N PHE A 59 -7.21 9.68 -4.90
CA PHE A 59 -5.81 9.32 -4.74
C PHE A 59 -5.21 8.95 -6.09
N SER A 60 -3.96 9.34 -6.30
CA SER A 60 -3.21 9.12 -7.54
C SER A 60 -2.29 7.90 -7.44
N ALA A 61 -2.12 7.33 -6.24
CA ALA A 61 -1.35 6.12 -6.01
C ALA A 61 -1.76 5.45 -4.68
N LEU A 62 -1.63 4.13 -4.60
CA LEU A 62 -1.88 3.33 -3.40
C LEU A 62 -0.67 2.48 -3.00
N ILE A 63 -0.35 2.46 -1.71
CA ILE A 63 0.76 1.68 -1.15
C ILE A 63 0.28 0.83 0.03
N GLY A 64 0.37 -0.50 -0.09
CA GLY A 64 0.18 -1.43 1.00
C GLY A 64 1.51 -2.00 1.48
N VAL A 65 1.89 -1.75 2.73
CA VAL A 65 3.05 -2.39 3.37
C VAL A 65 2.56 -3.51 4.27
N ASP A 66 2.88 -4.73 3.91
CA ASP A 66 2.46 -5.97 4.56
C ASP A 66 0.96 -5.97 4.92
N PRO A 67 0.05 -5.64 3.97
CA PRO A 67 -1.36 -5.47 4.28
C PRO A 67 -2.00 -6.79 4.72
N VAL A 68 -2.88 -6.75 5.73
CA VAL A 68 -3.56 -7.94 6.26
C VAL A 68 -5.04 -7.95 5.86
N ALA A 69 -5.55 -9.04 5.30
CA ALA A 69 -6.96 -9.13 4.89
C ALA A 69 -7.81 -10.10 5.75
N GLY A 70 -7.22 -10.66 6.80
CA GLY A 70 -7.81 -11.71 7.64
C GLY A 70 -6.95 -12.97 7.67
N THR A 71 -7.43 -14.01 8.35
CA THR A 71 -6.65 -15.24 8.59
C THR A 71 -6.91 -16.33 7.55
N SER A 72 -7.99 -16.23 6.77
CA SER A 72 -8.34 -17.17 5.70
C SER A 72 -9.39 -16.58 4.75
N LYS A 73 -9.69 -17.30 3.65
CA LYS A 73 -10.73 -16.91 2.68
C LYS A 73 -12.11 -16.70 3.30
N SER A 74 -12.47 -17.54 4.26
CA SER A 74 -13.75 -17.48 4.99
C SER A 74 -13.70 -16.62 6.25
N SER A 75 -12.55 -16.07 6.60
CA SER A 75 -12.34 -15.26 7.81
C SER A 75 -11.57 -13.98 7.46
N GLN A 76 -12.13 -13.23 6.51
CA GLN A 76 -11.64 -11.91 6.15
C GLN A 76 -12.05 -10.84 7.16
N ILE A 77 -11.20 -9.84 7.33
CA ILE A 77 -11.55 -8.61 8.06
C ILE A 77 -12.59 -7.87 7.22
N LYS A 78 -13.68 -7.39 7.86
CA LYS A 78 -14.69 -6.58 7.17
C LYS A 78 -14.20 -5.13 6.98
N PRO A 79 -14.47 -4.50 5.83
CA PRO A 79 -15.09 -5.07 4.65
C PRO A 79 -14.14 -6.01 3.91
N GLU A 80 -14.69 -7.00 3.23
CA GLU A 80 -13.88 -7.93 2.43
C GLU A 80 -13.29 -7.17 1.24
N ILE A 81 -11.96 -7.21 1.14
CA ILE A 81 -11.23 -6.55 0.05
C ILE A 81 -10.65 -7.57 -0.93
N LEU A 82 -10.51 -8.84 -0.54
CA LEU A 82 -10.03 -9.90 -1.42
C LEU A 82 -11.21 -10.76 -1.90
N ASP A 83 -11.28 -10.99 -3.21
CA ASP A 83 -12.15 -11.99 -3.82
C ASP A 83 -11.39 -13.27 -4.23
N PHE A 84 -10.06 -13.29 -4.02
CA PHE A 84 -9.12 -14.33 -4.41
C PHE A 84 -9.08 -14.67 -5.91
N LYS A 85 -9.54 -13.77 -6.77
CA LYS A 85 -9.37 -13.85 -8.22
C LYS A 85 -8.16 -13.03 -8.64
N ARG A 86 -7.51 -13.43 -9.74
CA ARG A 86 -6.44 -12.63 -10.33
C ARG A 86 -7.04 -11.37 -10.96
N GLY A 87 -6.40 -10.21 -10.75
CA GLY A 87 -6.84 -8.94 -11.35
C GLY A 87 -8.13 -8.37 -10.76
N SER A 88 -8.45 -8.69 -9.52
CA SER A 88 -9.73 -8.35 -8.91
C SER A 88 -9.85 -6.95 -8.33
N PHE A 89 -8.75 -6.22 -8.29
CA PHE A 89 -8.77 -4.82 -7.92
C PHE A 89 -8.95 -3.97 -9.17
N GLU A 90 -10.19 -3.55 -9.43
CA GLU A 90 -10.49 -2.49 -10.39
C GLU A 90 -10.13 -1.15 -9.75
N LEU A 91 -8.86 -0.76 -9.87
CA LEU A 91 -8.34 0.50 -9.36
C LEU A 91 -7.72 1.29 -10.52
N ASP A 92 -8.25 2.48 -10.78
CA ASP A 92 -7.78 3.39 -11.84
C ASP A 92 -6.48 4.13 -11.46
N MET A 93 -5.68 3.55 -10.55
CA MET A 93 -4.45 4.15 -10.04
C MET A 93 -3.37 3.08 -9.85
N PRO A 94 -2.08 3.45 -9.95
CA PRO A 94 -0.98 2.54 -9.67
C PRO A 94 -0.99 2.10 -8.20
N VAL A 95 -0.72 0.80 -8.00
CA VAL A 95 -0.71 0.16 -6.68
C VAL A 95 0.64 -0.51 -6.46
N MET A 96 1.26 -0.26 -5.31
CA MET A 96 2.43 -0.99 -4.83
C MET A 96 2.08 -1.79 -3.58
N VAL A 97 2.38 -3.09 -3.59
CA VAL A 97 2.24 -3.96 -2.41
C VAL A 97 3.61 -4.51 -2.05
N ILE A 98 4.03 -4.28 -0.81
CA ILE A 98 5.29 -4.77 -0.27
C ILE A 98 4.96 -5.81 0.79
N GLY A 99 5.19 -7.10 0.50
CA GLY A 99 5.04 -8.17 1.48
C GLY A 99 6.36 -8.45 2.20
N SER A 100 6.32 -8.71 3.50
CA SER A 100 7.52 -9.08 4.27
C SER A 100 7.93 -10.54 4.08
N GLY A 101 6.99 -11.39 3.65
CA GLY A 101 7.16 -12.85 3.65
C GLY A 101 7.13 -13.47 5.05
N LEU A 102 6.95 -12.68 6.12
CA LEU A 102 7.04 -13.16 7.51
C LEU A 102 5.72 -13.62 8.10
N GLY A 103 4.61 -13.59 7.35
CA GLY A 103 3.32 -13.96 7.91
C GLY A 103 3.27 -15.41 8.44
N GLU A 104 4.19 -16.27 8.02
CA GLU A 104 4.30 -17.66 8.49
C GLU A 104 5.15 -17.83 9.73
N GLU A 105 5.90 -16.80 10.12
CA GLU A 105 6.71 -16.84 11.32
C GLU A 105 5.81 -16.68 12.55
N ARG A 106 5.94 -17.61 13.49
CA ARG A 106 5.31 -17.47 14.81
C ARG A 106 6.11 -16.44 15.59
N LEU A 107 5.48 -15.32 15.90
CA LEU A 107 6.07 -14.31 16.78
C LEU A 107 6.22 -14.85 18.21
N ASP A 108 5.32 -15.75 18.66
CA ASP A 108 5.34 -16.39 19.98
C ASP A 108 4.48 -17.67 20.03
N LEU A 109 4.67 -18.53 21.05
CA LEU A 109 3.94 -19.81 21.22
C LEU A 109 2.40 -19.65 21.31
N LEU A 110 1.93 -18.45 21.65
CA LEU A 110 0.53 -18.09 21.86
C LEU A 110 -0.12 -17.39 20.66
N LEU A 111 0.66 -16.97 19.65
CA LEU A 111 0.15 -16.28 18.47
C LEU A 111 0.34 -17.16 17.23
N PRO A 112 -0.74 -17.66 16.60
CA PRO A 112 -0.62 -18.40 15.37
C PRO A 112 -0.05 -17.50 14.27
N PRO A 113 0.63 -18.08 13.26
CA PRO A 113 1.12 -17.30 12.12
C PRO A 113 -0.02 -16.55 11.43
N CYS A 114 0.28 -15.34 10.93
CA CYS A 114 -0.66 -14.51 10.20
C CYS A 114 -0.89 -14.96 8.73
N THR A 115 -0.15 -15.94 8.21
CA THR A 115 -0.38 -16.57 6.89
C THR A 115 -0.11 -18.09 6.87
N PRO A 116 -0.71 -18.84 5.92
CA PRO A 116 -0.45 -20.28 5.70
C PRO A 116 0.97 -20.54 5.18
N LYS A 117 1.60 -21.69 5.51
CA LYS A 117 2.99 -22.11 5.16
C LYS A 117 3.34 -22.01 3.64
N GLY A 118 4.55 -21.54 3.28
CA GLY A 118 5.06 -21.32 1.91
C GLY A 118 5.81 -20.01 1.53
N SER A 119 6.08 -19.04 2.40
CA SER A 119 6.55 -17.68 2.06
C SER A 119 7.76 -17.25 2.90
N GLY A 120 8.87 -16.98 2.21
CA GLY A 120 9.99 -16.13 2.60
C GLY A 120 10.68 -16.34 3.96
N LYS A 121 11.89 -16.91 3.95
CA LYS A 121 12.85 -16.82 5.07
C LYS A 121 14.11 -16.06 4.66
N ASN A 122 14.16 -14.73 4.85
CA ASN A 122 15.37 -13.98 5.26
C ASN A 122 15.19 -12.45 5.18
N ARG A 123 15.61 -11.79 6.28
CA ARG A 123 16.50 -10.61 6.40
C ARG A 123 16.05 -9.16 6.13
N GLU A 124 16.68 -8.34 6.98
CA GLU A 124 17.03 -6.90 6.97
C GLU A 124 15.94 -5.81 6.81
N PRO A 125 16.08 -4.69 7.55
CA PRO A 125 15.05 -3.65 7.58
C PRO A 125 14.90 -2.98 6.22
N MET A 126 13.70 -3.08 5.63
CA MET A 126 13.31 -2.37 4.41
C MET A 126 13.61 -0.86 4.54
N ARG A 127 14.61 -0.37 3.80
CA ARG A 127 14.94 1.07 3.77
C ARG A 127 14.70 1.66 2.37
N ARG A 128 13.65 2.48 2.30
CA ARG A 128 13.48 3.76 1.58
C ARG A 128 13.53 3.88 0.05
N SER A 129 14.01 2.95 -0.78
CA SER A 129 14.18 3.30 -2.21
C SER A 129 12.99 2.98 -3.14
N VAL A 130 12.33 1.82 -2.99
CA VAL A 130 11.38 1.33 -4.00
C VAL A 130 10.10 2.15 -4.00
N GLY A 131 9.65 2.56 -2.81
CA GLY A 131 8.49 3.47 -2.69
C GLY A 131 8.75 4.86 -3.25
N VAL A 132 9.98 5.38 -3.14
CA VAL A 132 10.34 6.68 -3.74
C VAL A 132 10.36 6.57 -5.26
N ALA A 133 11.02 5.54 -5.81
CA ALA A 133 11.04 5.29 -7.25
C ALA A 133 9.61 5.10 -7.82
N PHE A 134 8.75 4.39 -7.09
CA PHE A 134 7.33 4.22 -7.45
C PHE A 134 6.58 5.56 -7.46
N LEU A 135 6.68 6.36 -6.39
CA LEU A 135 5.99 7.65 -6.31
C LEU A 135 6.49 8.63 -7.37
N ARG A 136 7.80 8.69 -7.62
CA ARG A 136 8.38 9.51 -8.70
C ARG A 136 7.87 9.09 -10.08
N ALA A 137 7.87 7.79 -10.37
CA ALA A 137 7.40 7.28 -11.64
C ALA A 137 5.95 7.66 -11.94
N TYR A 138 5.08 7.59 -10.94
CA TYR A 138 3.63 7.73 -11.14
C TYR A 138 3.04 9.09 -10.77
N LEU A 139 3.65 9.83 -9.83
CA LEU A 139 3.23 11.19 -9.49
C LEU A 139 4.01 12.24 -10.26
N GLU A 140 5.24 11.96 -10.68
CA GLU A 140 6.14 12.92 -11.33
C GLU A 140 6.44 12.56 -12.79
N GLY A 141 6.12 11.33 -13.22
CA GLY A 141 6.42 10.84 -14.57
C GLY A 141 7.87 10.38 -14.74
N GLU A 142 8.65 10.33 -13.66
CA GLU A 142 10.08 10.00 -13.65
C GLU A 142 10.27 8.48 -13.53
N LYS A 143 10.10 7.75 -14.64
CA LYS A 143 10.05 6.27 -14.63
C LYS A 143 11.41 5.57 -14.55
N GLY A 144 12.52 6.28 -14.76
CA GLY A 144 13.85 5.68 -14.95
C GLY A 144 14.30 4.79 -13.78
N GLU A 145 14.18 5.28 -12.55
CA GLU A 145 14.57 4.52 -11.35
C GLU A 145 13.71 3.26 -11.17
N LEU A 146 12.39 3.37 -11.35
CA LEU A 146 11.47 2.25 -11.20
C LEU A 146 11.73 1.17 -12.27
N LEU A 147 11.92 1.56 -13.53
CA LEU A 147 12.22 0.63 -14.62
C LEU A 147 13.58 -0.05 -14.42
N GLY A 148 14.58 0.69 -13.92
CA GLY A 148 15.86 0.12 -13.52
C GLY A 148 15.69 -0.98 -12.48
N ILE A 149 14.92 -0.71 -11.41
CA ILE A 149 14.66 -1.68 -10.34
C ILE A 149 13.92 -2.91 -10.85
N VAL A 150 12.95 -2.75 -11.77
CA VAL A 150 12.21 -3.88 -12.33
C VAL A 150 13.10 -4.74 -13.25
N THR A 151 14.00 -4.11 -14.02
CA THR A 151 14.90 -4.79 -14.96
C THR A 151 16.03 -5.50 -14.23
N GLU A 152 16.59 -4.84 -13.22
CA GLU A 152 17.73 -5.31 -12.44
C GLU A 152 17.39 -5.21 -10.93
N PRO A 153 16.59 -6.14 -10.37
CA PRO A 153 16.13 -6.07 -8.98
C PRO A 153 17.24 -5.94 -7.93
N GLN A 154 18.45 -6.41 -8.27
CA GLN A 154 19.66 -6.28 -7.45
C GLN A 154 20.11 -4.83 -7.21
N ILE A 155 19.64 -3.85 -7.99
CA ILE A 155 19.95 -2.44 -7.73
C ILE A 155 19.09 -1.86 -6.61
N ALA A 156 18.02 -2.55 -6.22
CA ALA A 156 17.25 -2.17 -5.05
C ALA A 156 18.07 -2.46 -3.77
N PRO A 157 18.03 -1.56 -2.77
CA PRO A 157 18.63 -1.75 -1.46
C PRO A 157 17.89 -2.79 -0.59
N ALA A 158 16.88 -3.45 -1.13
CA ALA A 158 16.19 -4.58 -0.52
C ALA A 158 16.00 -5.65 -1.58
N GLU A 159 16.10 -6.92 -1.18
CA GLU A 159 15.83 -8.03 -2.07
C GLU A 159 14.36 -7.99 -2.49
N LEU A 160 14.12 -7.90 -3.80
CA LEU A 160 12.78 -7.94 -4.39
C LEU A 160 12.60 -9.28 -5.10
N ASN A 161 11.83 -10.16 -4.49
CA ASN A 161 11.57 -11.48 -5.05
C ASN A 161 10.07 -11.86 -4.96
N PRO A 162 9.32 -11.86 -6.07
CA PRO A 162 9.70 -11.35 -7.39
C PRO A 162 9.49 -9.83 -7.50
N ALA A 163 10.37 -9.12 -8.23
CA ALA A 163 10.11 -7.76 -8.67
C ALA A 163 9.29 -7.79 -9.98
N VAL A 164 8.00 -7.46 -9.91
CA VAL A 164 7.11 -7.53 -11.08
C VAL A 164 6.33 -6.24 -11.21
N LEU A 165 6.48 -5.57 -12.36
CA LEU A 165 5.52 -4.56 -12.82
C LEU A 165 4.41 -5.29 -13.59
N ARG A 166 3.15 -5.09 -13.21
CA ARG A 166 2.00 -5.59 -13.95
C ARG A 166 1.17 -4.41 -14.40
N GLU A 167 0.95 -4.32 -15.71
CA GLU A 167 -0.10 -3.45 -16.24
C GLU A 167 -1.45 -4.11 -15.92
N VAL A 168 -2.36 -3.33 -15.34
CA VAL A 168 -3.72 -3.75 -14.98
C VAL A 168 -4.65 -3.36 -16.12
#